data_AF-A0A7I8WFQ1-F1
#
_entry.id   AF-A0A7I8WFQ1-F1
#
_cell.length_a   1.000
_cell.length_b   1.000
_cell.length_c   1.000
_cell.angle_alpha   90.00
_cell.angle_beta   90.00
_cell.angle_gamma   90.00
#
_symmetry.space_group_name_H-M   'P 1'
#
loop_
_entity.id
_entity.type
_entity.pdbx_description
1 polymer ?
#
loop_
_entity_poly.entity_id
_entity_poly.type
_entity_poly.pdbx_seq_one_letter_code
_entity_poly.pdbx_strand_id
1 'polypeptide(L)'
;MNTVKCQRLSELINNTWTILMKERKNILLKDLETIPKFPFLKENPSQINFSKIFTPIQLVSSKSNLVVDENFDDVKSFQKILIDEENKRILIRGDAGMGKTYHAMKILHSWVHDDTFLDNCLLLYIKLGAVQRTACKESLVDELFTNNFKRDSCITKELFQYFFEQTECKEKMILLLDGADELKYEDSIFNDIVKKCNFTIYPVIVWARNWKIRHVSDTYDFVFDINGFNERQLKIYFEKFFNEDNLPDLKLPFYHNKSHKKLTTNCFHHDGKVIKKSDILFQMLKTENKEVFNICNSPLIACLVAGIWEETDTDIIGTRYSIFDQSIQILLTKAGIDSKSNDYTKILEYCSKLAFENLLYNKEISINEIVKKSDYIGGLLIPVKKKSSMTQFKEFTFIHIFFQEYLTARYIINLYQDSKKNESIIQSLKTYFDKLENLFLLKNVFSFLQEINYKVFSQIIEENKNILMVLETDQRIIDIINRRHSNLIELESISLPTTIINIIFNSYKRNIKEIISNLLR
;
A
#
# COMPACT_ATOMS: atom_id res chain seq x y z
N MET A 1 -3.57 -21.07 51.70
CA MET A 1 -2.32 -21.14 50.89
C MET A 1 -2.58 -21.07 49.38
N ASN A 2 -3.59 -21.76 48.83
CA ASN A 2 -3.88 -21.72 47.37
C ASN A 2 -4.38 -20.35 46.87
N THR A 3 -5.22 -19.65 47.64
CA THR A 3 -5.72 -18.30 47.31
C THR A 3 -4.61 -17.24 47.24
N VAL A 4 -3.66 -17.27 48.17
CA VAL A 4 -2.52 -16.33 48.20
C VAL A 4 -1.54 -16.60 47.04
N LYS A 5 -1.36 -17.87 46.64
CA LYS A 5 -0.56 -18.22 45.46
C LYS A 5 -1.23 -17.77 44.15
N CYS A 6 -2.55 -17.95 44.02
CA CYS A 6 -3.31 -17.45 42.87
C CYS A 6 -3.26 -15.93 42.75
N GLN A 7 -3.39 -15.20 43.87
CA GLN A 7 -3.28 -13.73 43.87
C GLN A 7 -1.89 -13.25 43.42
N ARG A 8 -0.81 -13.83 43.95
CA ARG A 8 0.56 -13.49 43.54
C ARG A 8 0.83 -13.80 42.06
N LEU A 9 0.28 -14.90 41.55
CA LEU A 9 0.40 -15.25 40.13
C LEU A 9 -0.34 -14.23 39.25
N SER A 10 -1.57 -13.86 39.62
CA SER A 10 -2.35 -12.85 38.88
C SER A 10 -1.69 -11.47 38.88
N GLU A 11 -1.09 -11.09 40.01
CA GLU A 11 -0.35 -9.82 40.14
C GLU A 11 0.92 -9.83 39.28
N LEU A 12 1.65 -10.94 39.26
CA LEU A 12 2.82 -11.11 38.40
C LEU A 12 2.45 -11.05 36.91
N ILE A 13 1.35 -11.71 36.51
CA ILE A 13 0.82 -11.68 35.14
C ILE A 13 0.45 -10.25 34.74
N ASN A 14 -0.28 -9.52 35.59
CA ASN A 14 -0.69 -8.13 35.32
C ASN A 14 0.52 -7.18 35.23
N ASN A 15 1.48 -7.32 36.14
CA ASN A 15 2.72 -6.52 36.10
C ASN A 15 3.51 -6.79 34.82
N THR A 16 3.61 -8.06 34.41
CA THR A 16 4.32 -8.44 33.20
C THR A 16 3.60 -8.00 31.92
N TRP A 17 2.26 -8.09 31.90
CA TRP A 17 1.41 -7.55 30.82
C TRP A 17 1.63 -6.05 30.62
N THR A 18 1.68 -5.30 31.72
CA THR A 18 1.95 -3.85 31.71
C THR A 18 3.32 -3.53 31.13
N ILE A 19 4.35 -4.30 31.51
CA ILE A 19 5.71 -4.15 30.96
C ILE A 19 5.69 -4.42 29.45
N LEU A 20 5.02 -5.48 29.02
CA LEU A 20 4.95 -5.89 27.61
C LEU A 20 4.27 -4.82 26.75
N MET A 21 3.14 -4.25 27.20
CA MET A 21 2.48 -3.13 26.52
C MET A 21 3.37 -1.89 26.47
N LYS A 22 4.01 -1.53 27.59
CA LYS A 22 4.88 -0.35 27.68
C LYS A 22 6.08 -0.46 26.73
N GLU A 23 6.76 -1.60 26.72
CA GLU A 23 7.87 -1.86 25.79
C GLU A 23 7.41 -1.76 24.33
N ARG A 24 6.24 -2.32 24.02
CA ARG A 24 5.69 -2.24 22.66
C ARG A 24 5.36 -0.81 22.26
N LYS A 25 4.71 -0.01 23.12
CA LYS A 25 4.43 1.41 22.87
C LYS A 25 5.73 2.21 22.68
N ASN A 26 6.76 1.97 23.50
CA ASN A 26 8.06 2.63 23.39
C ASN A 26 8.77 2.34 22.06
N ILE A 27 8.65 1.11 21.54
CA ILE A 27 9.18 0.75 20.21
C ILE A 27 8.47 1.56 19.13
N LEU A 28 7.14 1.61 19.17
CA LEU A 28 6.31 2.31 18.18
C LEU A 28 6.45 3.82 18.22
N LEU A 29 6.62 4.43 19.40
CA LEU A 29 6.78 5.88 19.56
C LEU A 29 7.90 6.42 18.64
N LYS A 30 9.03 5.71 18.59
CA LYS A 30 10.18 6.07 17.74
C LYS A 30 9.90 5.91 16.24
N ASP A 31 9.02 4.98 15.87
CA ASP A 31 8.78 4.59 14.47
C ASP A 31 7.57 5.31 13.85
N LEU A 32 6.68 5.90 14.66
CA LEU A 32 5.40 6.49 14.22
C LEU A 32 5.31 8.02 14.31
N GLU A 33 6.28 8.70 14.94
CA GLU A 33 6.21 10.14 15.18
C GLU A 33 6.30 10.94 13.87
N THR A 34 7.18 10.52 12.97
CA THR A 34 7.43 11.20 11.70
C THR A 34 7.44 10.24 10.52
N ILE A 35 6.99 10.73 9.37
CA ILE A 35 7.10 10.04 8.10
C ILE A 35 7.98 10.82 7.13
N PRO A 36 8.64 10.15 6.17
CA PRO A 36 9.36 10.84 5.11
C PRO A 36 8.40 11.70 4.28
N LYS A 37 8.69 13.01 4.13
CA LYS A 37 8.10 13.80 3.04
C LYS A 37 8.68 13.32 1.72
N PHE A 38 7.96 13.50 0.61
CA PHE A 38 8.57 13.31 -0.70
C PHE A 38 9.82 14.21 -0.81
N PRO A 39 10.97 13.67 -1.28
CA PRO A 39 11.24 12.31 -1.71
C PRO A 39 11.51 11.42 -0.50
N PHE A 40 10.79 10.30 -0.40
CA PHE A 40 10.53 9.47 0.79
C PHE A 40 11.73 8.76 1.47
N LEU A 41 12.88 9.40 1.46
CA LEU A 41 14.11 8.98 2.07
C LEU A 41 13.99 9.14 3.59
N LYS A 42 14.08 8.03 4.35
CA LYS A 42 14.03 8.07 5.82
C LYS A 42 15.12 8.93 6.46
N GLU A 43 16.28 9.04 5.81
CA GLU A 43 17.44 9.82 6.26
C GLU A 43 17.43 11.27 5.75
N ASN A 44 16.33 11.71 5.12
CA ASN A 44 16.20 13.07 4.59
C ASN A 44 15.77 14.06 5.69
N PRO A 45 16.35 15.28 5.73
CA PRO A 45 15.92 16.33 6.67
C PRO A 45 14.46 16.76 6.53
N SER A 46 13.77 16.41 5.44
CA SER A 46 12.36 16.74 5.20
C SER A 46 11.42 15.65 5.75
N GLN A 47 11.44 15.42 7.05
CA GLN A 47 10.42 14.58 7.71
C GLN A 47 9.20 15.44 8.07
N ILE A 48 8.02 14.82 8.09
CA ILE A 48 6.79 15.47 8.57
C ILE A 48 6.22 14.68 9.73
N ASN A 49 5.73 15.38 10.76
CA ASN A 49 5.00 14.74 11.84
C ASN A 49 3.75 14.01 11.31
N PHE A 50 3.63 12.71 11.62
CA PHE A 50 2.56 11.85 11.12
C PHE A 50 1.18 12.41 11.47
N SER A 51 0.96 12.84 12.71
CA SER A 51 -0.33 13.36 13.17
C SER A 51 -0.74 14.64 12.44
N LYS A 52 0.24 15.48 12.06
CA LYS A 52 0.00 16.77 11.40
C LYS A 52 -0.34 16.61 9.91
N ILE A 53 0.17 15.57 9.25
CA ILE A 53 -0.12 15.28 7.83
C ILE A 53 -1.26 14.28 7.63
N PHE A 54 -1.52 13.40 8.60
CA PHE A 54 -2.58 12.40 8.51
C PHE A 54 -3.92 13.07 8.21
N THR A 55 -4.56 12.59 7.16
CA THR A 55 -5.89 13.03 6.75
C THR A 55 -6.78 11.79 6.75
N PRO A 56 -7.83 11.74 7.59
CA PRO A 56 -8.72 10.59 7.64
C PRO A 56 -9.32 10.28 6.28
N ILE A 57 -9.45 8.99 5.99
CA ILE A 57 -10.05 8.46 4.76
C ILE A 57 -11.41 7.86 5.08
N GLN A 58 -12.35 7.95 4.14
CA GLN A 58 -13.67 7.38 4.35
C GLN A 58 -13.65 5.86 4.25
N LEU A 59 -14.35 5.21 5.17
CA LEU A 59 -14.60 3.76 5.16
C LEU A 59 -16.05 3.48 4.84
N VAL A 60 -16.27 2.64 3.83
CA VAL A 60 -17.62 2.24 3.39
C VAL A 60 -17.83 0.78 3.79
N SER A 61 -18.84 0.49 4.61
CA SER A 61 -19.16 -0.91 4.92
C SER A 61 -19.72 -1.62 3.69
N SER A 62 -19.22 -2.82 3.40
CA SER A 62 -19.69 -3.63 2.26
C SER A 62 -20.79 -4.62 2.66
N LYS A 63 -20.97 -4.89 3.95
CA LYS A 63 -21.98 -5.84 4.49
C LYS A 63 -23.21 -5.16 5.06
N SER A 64 -23.19 -3.84 5.19
CA SER A 64 -24.30 -3.03 5.66
C SER A 64 -24.25 -1.68 4.96
N ASN A 65 -25.39 -0.99 4.78
CA ASN A 65 -25.41 0.39 4.28
C ASN A 65 -24.86 1.41 5.30
N LEU A 66 -24.10 0.96 6.31
CA LEU A 66 -23.41 1.83 7.24
C LEU A 66 -22.23 2.47 6.52
N VAL A 67 -22.45 3.69 6.05
CA VAL A 67 -21.36 4.61 5.72
C VAL A 67 -20.81 5.11 7.04
N VAL A 68 -19.53 4.83 7.32
CA VAL A 68 -18.86 5.45 8.47
C VAL A 68 -18.67 6.93 8.11
N ASP A 69 -19.35 7.80 8.86
CA ASP A 69 -19.58 9.21 8.57
C ASP A 69 -18.28 10.02 8.33
N GLU A 70 -18.36 11.03 7.47
CA GLU A 70 -17.25 11.86 6.98
C GLU A 70 -16.58 12.71 8.07
N ASN A 71 -17.24 12.88 9.22
CA ASN A 71 -16.74 13.69 10.35
C ASN A 71 -16.10 12.88 11.48
N PHE A 72 -16.03 11.54 11.38
CA PHE A 72 -15.59 10.68 12.49
C PHE A 72 -14.07 10.50 12.53
N ASP A 73 -13.51 10.60 13.73
CA ASP A 73 -12.21 10.05 14.13
C ASP A 73 -12.31 8.52 13.98
N ASP A 74 -12.11 8.03 12.76
CA ASP A 74 -12.24 6.65 12.26
C ASP A 74 -11.81 5.60 13.30
N VAL A 75 -10.69 5.86 13.96
CA VAL A 75 -10.11 5.04 15.02
C VAL A 75 -11.03 4.83 16.22
N LYS A 76 -11.76 5.85 16.72
CA LYS A 76 -12.62 5.70 17.90
C LYS A 76 -13.85 4.83 17.63
N SER A 77 -14.34 4.83 16.40
CA SER A 77 -15.39 3.89 15.99
C SER A 77 -14.87 2.46 15.93
N PHE A 78 -13.63 2.25 15.46
CA PHE A 78 -12.96 0.95 15.56
C PHE A 78 -12.76 0.51 17.01
N GLN A 79 -12.44 1.44 17.91
CA GLN A 79 -12.32 1.13 19.34
C GLN A 79 -13.57 0.41 19.84
N LYS A 80 -14.75 0.97 19.55
CA LYS A 80 -16.03 0.38 19.96
C LYS A 80 -16.22 -1.00 19.34
N ILE A 81 -15.99 -1.15 18.04
CA ILE A 81 -16.12 -2.45 17.35
C ILE A 81 -15.18 -3.51 17.95
N LEU A 82 -13.96 -3.13 18.31
CA LEU A 82 -12.95 -4.04 18.86
C LEU A 82 -13.16 -4.36 20.35
N ILE A 83 -13.81 -3.47 21.11
CA ILE A 83 -14.07 -3.64 22.55
C ILE A 83 -15.43 -4.29 22.82
N ASP A 84 -16.48 -3.88 22.10
CA ASP A 84 -17.86 -4.25 22.40
C ASP A 84 -18.20 -5.69 21.97
N GLU A 85 -17.39 -6.27 21.08
CA GLU A 85 -17.65 -7.59 20.51
C GLU A 85 -16.41 -8.51 20.60
N GLU A 86 -16.57 -9.66 21.25
CA GLU A 86 -15.49 -10.64 21.39
C GLU A 86 -15.06 -11.23 20.04
N ASN A 87 -13.74 -11.32 19.83
CA ASN A 87 -13.07 -12.10 18.78
C ASN A 87 -13.48 -11.75 17.33
N LYS A 88 -13.66 -10.46 17.04
CA LYS A 88 -14.08 -9.99 15.70
C LYS A 88 -12.95 -9.95 14.68
N ARG A 89 -13.28 -10.34 13.45
CA ARG A 89 -12.42 -10.21 12.26
C ARG A 89 -12.93 -9.10 11.36
N ILE A 90 -12.05 -8.15 11.11
CA ILE A 90 -12.33 -7.01 10.25
C ILE A 90 -11.45 -7.08 9.01
N LEU A 91 -12.08 -6.96 7.85
CA LEU A 91 -11.41 -6.87 6.56
C LEU A 91 -11.50 -5.44 6.04
N ILE A 92 -10.35 -4.80 5.83
CA ILE A 92 -10.27 -3.48 5.22
C ILE A 92 -9.66 -3.63 3.84
N ARG A 93 -10.45 -3.35 2.82
CA ARG A 93 -10.07 -3.53 1.42
C ARG A 93 -9.80 -2.20 0.75
N GLY A 94 -8.96 -2.21 -0.27
CA GLY A 94 -8.74 -1.05 -1.11
C GLY A 94 -7.63 -1.29 -2.11
N ASP A 95 -7.63 -0.54 -3.19
CA ASP A 95 -6.60 -0.63 -4.22
C ASP A 95 -5.22 -0.15 -3.72
N ALA A 96 -4.19 -0.37 -4.53
CA ALA A 96 -2.85 0.10 -4.22
C ALA A 96 -2.85 1.64 -4.05
N GLY A 97 -2.01 2.14 -3.12
CA GLY A 97 -1.88 3.57 -2.85
C GLY A 97 -3.05 4.24 -2.11
N MET A 98 -4.14 3.52 -1.79
CA MET A 98 -5.34 4.07 -1.12
C MET A 98 -5.18 4.41 0.37
N GLY A 99 -4.01 4.19 0.97
CA GLY A 99 -3.75 4.55 2.37
C GLY A 99 -3.98 3.45 3.41
N LYS A 100 -4.14 2.18 2.99
CA LYS A 100 -4.30 1.02 3.90
C LYS A 100 -3.24 0.97 5.02
N THR A 101 -1.96 0.98 4.66
CA THR A 101 -0.85 0.99 5.63
C THR A 101 -0.89 2.22 6.54
N TYR A 102 -1.23 3.40 6.02
CA TYR A 102 -1.32 4.64 6.81
C TYR A 102 -2.49 4.62 7.79
N HIS A 103 -3.60 3.97 7.43
CA HIS A 103 -4.72 3.72 8.34
C HIS A 103 -4.32 2.77 9.47
N ALA A 104 -3.62 1.67 9.17
CA ALA A 104 -3.06 0.78 10.20
C ALA A 104 -2.09 1.53 11.14
N MET A 105 -1.22 2.39 10.57
CA MET A 105 -0.33 3.26 11.34
C MET A 105 -1.08 4.26 12.21
N LYS A 106 -2.22 4.80 11.77
CA LYS A 106 -3.05 5.72 12.57
C LYS A 106 -3.69 5.03 13.78
N ILE A 107 -4.10 3.77 13.66
CA ILE A 107 -4.57 2.96 14.80
C ILE A 107 -3.43 2.81 15.82
N LEU A 108 -2.24 2.39 15.37
CA LEU A 108 -1.07 2.24 16.24
C LEU A 108 -0.64 3.57 16.88
N HIS A 109 -0.65 4.66 16.11
CA HIS A 109 -0.30 5.99 16.61
C HIS A 109 -1.26 6.41 17.72
N SER A 110 -2.57 6.19 17.53
CA SER A 110 -3.58 6.53 18.53
C SER A 110 -3.40 5.69 19.80
N TRP A 111 -3.08 4.39 19.69
CA TRP A 111 -2.75 3.55 20.85
C TRP A 111 -1.52 4.00 21.64
N VAL A 112 -0.54 4.58 20.95
CA VAL A 112 0.68 5.10 21.61
C VAL A 112 0.42 6.45 22.30
N HIS A 113 -0.45 7.30 21.75
CA HIS A 113 -0.58 8.71 22.17
C HIS A 113 -1.87 9.01 22.95
N ASP A 114 -2.88 8.14 22.89
CA ASP A 114 -4.12 8.24 23.65
C ASP A 114 -4.17 7.08 24.64
N ASP A 115 -3.90 7.37 25.91
CA ASP A 115 -3.91 6.36 26.98
C ASP A 115 -5.29 5.74 27.22
N THR A 116 -6.36 6.32 26.68
CA THR A 116 -7.71 5.76 26.76
C THR A 116 -8.07 4.86 25.57
N PHE A 117 -7.29 4.92 24.49
CA PHE A 117 -7.55 4.13 23.29
C PHE A 117 -6.97 2.72 23.43
N LEU A 118 -7.85 1.71 23.53
CA LEU A 118 -7.46 0.30 23.67
C LEU A 118 -6.42 0.08 24.79
N ASP A 119 -6.63 0.75 25.93
CA ASP A 119 -5.71 0.89 27.07
C ASP A 119 -5.26 -0.44 27.69
N ASN A 120 -6.14 -1.44 27.66
CA ASN A 120 -5.90 -2.78 28.18
C ASN A 120 -5.52 -3.81 27.10
N CYS A 121 -5.44 -3.40 25.83
CA CYS A 121 -5.15 -4.28 24.72
C CYS A 121 -3.71 -4.12 24.23
N LEU A 122 -3.07 -5.24 23.92
CA LEU A 122 -1.80 -5.30 23.21
C LEU A 122 -2.04 -5.34 21.70
N LEU A 123 -1.53 -4.34 20.98
CA LEU A 123 -1.57 -4.32 19.51
C LEU A 123 -0.30 -4.93 18.92
N LEU A 124 -0.48 -5.98 18.12
CA LEU A 124 0.59 -6.66 17.40
C LEU A 124 0.43 -6.43 15.90
N TYR A 125 1.41 -5.78 15.28
CA TYR A 125 1.39 -5.39 13.88
C TYR A 125 2.40 -6.20 13.06
N ILE A 126 1.98 -6.69 11.90
CA ILE A 126 2.84 -7.35 10.92
C ILE A 126 2.55 -6.79 9.53
N LYS A 127 3.62 -6.49 8.80
CA LYS A 127 3.57 -6.27 7.35
C LYS A 127 3.88 -7.60 6.63
N LEU A 128 2.85 -8.26 6.12
CA LEU A 128 2.91 -9.63 5.59
C LEU A 128 3.81 -9.78 4.35
N GLY A 129 3.92 -8.73 3.54
CA GLY A 129 4.86 -8.68 2.42
C GLY A 129 6.33 -8.90 2.79
N ALA A 130 6.72 -8.50 4.00
CA ALA A 130 8.07 -8.71 4.49
C ALA A 130 8.31 -10.15 4.98
N VAL A 131 7.26 -10.81 5.46
CA VAL A 131 7.28 -12.19 5.98
C VAL A 131 7.50 -13.20 4.85
N GLN A 132 6.90 -12.99 3.68
CA GLN A 132 7.10 -13.88 2.52
C GLN A 132 8.58 -14.01 2.10
N ARG A 133 9.41 -13.01 2.42
CA ARG A 133 10.81 -12.94 1.98
C ARG A 133 11.79 -13.56 2.96
N THR A 134 11.39 -13.93 4.18
CA THR A 134 12.32 -14.47 5.19
C THR A 134 12.64 -15.96 4.99
N ALA A 135 11.98 -16.67 4.06
CA ALA A 135 12.26 -18.07 3.71
C ALA A 135 12.19 -19.08 4.87
N CYS A 136 11.78 -18.65 6.06
CA CYS A 136 11.64 -19.52 7.21
C CYS A 136 10.22 -20.07 7.30
N LYS A 137 10.10 -21.38 7.52
CA LYS A 137 8.91 -22.07 8.04
C LYS A 137 8.66 -21.68 9.52
N GLU A 138 8.90 -20.42 9.87
CA GLU A 138 8.66 -19.90 11.20
C GLU A 138 7.16 -19.73 11.43
N SER A 139 6.71 -19.98 12.65
CA SER A 139 5.29 -19.85 13.00
C SER A 139 4.87 -18.39 12.96
N LEU A 140 3.57 -18.10 12.79
CA LEU A 140 3.05 -16.73 12.89
C LEU A 140 3.47 -16.06 14.22
N VAL A 141 3.63 -16.84 15.29
CA VAL A 141 4.07 -16.38 16.62
C VAL A 141 5.50 -15.83 16.57
N ASP A 142 6.39 -16.49 15.83
CA ASP A 142 7.78 -16.05 15.67
C ASP A 142 7.87 -14.73 14.91
N GLU A 143 7.05 -14.60 13.86
CA GLU A 143 6.93 -13.37 13.08
C GLU A 143 6.30 -12.25 13.92
N LEU A 144 5.27 -12.55 14.72
CA LEU A 144 4.68 -11.59 15.67
C LEU A 144 5.72 -11.08 16.65
N PHE A 145 6.51 -11.97 17.28
CA PHE A 145 7.56 -11.56 18.19
C PHE A 145 8.61 -10.69 17.48
N THR A 146 9.12 -11.16 16.34
CA THR A 146 10.23 -10.51 15.61
C THR A 146 9.87 -9.13 15.05
N ASN A 147 8.61 -8.93 14.65
CA ASN A 147 8.11 -7.65 14.11
C ASN A 147 7.71 -6.66 15.22
N ASN A 148 7.39 -7.14 16.42
CA ASN A 148 6.84 -6.29 17.47
C ASN A 148 7.85 -5.96 18.59
N PHE A 149 8.86 -6.80 18.80
CA PHE A 149 9.86 -6.64 19.85
C PHE A 149 11.30 -6.64 19.29
N LYS A 150 12.16 -5.80 19.89
CA LYS A 150 13.59 -5.70 19.51
C LYS A 150 14.41 -6.78 20.23
N ARG A 151 15.55 -7.18 19.65
CA ARG A 151 16.46 -8.18 20.28
C ARG A 151 16.93 -7.75 21.66
N ASP A 152 17.14 -6.45 21.85
CA ASP A 152 17.61 -5.88 23.11
C ASP A 152 16.45 -5.51 24.05
N SER A 153 15.21 -5.91 23.71
CA SER A 153 14.08 -5.73 24.62
C SER A 153 14.16 -6.71 25.79
N CYS A 154 13.63 -6.33 26.94
CA CYS A 154 13.55 -7.21 28.11
C CYS A 154 12.52 -8.34 27.95
N ILE A 155 11.71 -8.31 26.88
CA ILE A 155 10.73 -9.34 26.55
C ILE A 155 11.42 -10.45 25.74
N THR A 156 11.53 -11.64 26.32
CA THR A 156 12.06 -12.81 25.61
C THR A 156 10.98 -13.48 24.76
N LYS A 157 11.41 -14.30 23.79
CA LYS A 157 10.51 -15.06 22.91
C LYS A 157 9.64 -16.02 23.71
N GLU A 158 10.23 -16.68 24.70
CA GLU A 158 9.56 -17.65 25.58
C GLU A 158 8.48 -16.96 26.42
N LEU A 159 8.78 -15.76 26.94
CA LEU A 159 7.81 -14.96 27.67
C LEU A 159 6.64 -14.55 26.77
N PHE A 160 6.94 -14.04 25.57
CA PHE A 160 5.91 -13.69 24.59
C PHE A 160 5.04 -14.89 24.23
N GLN A 161 5.65 -16.04 23.93
CA GLN A 161 4.94 -17.27 23.61
C GLN A 161 4.02 -17.73 24.74
N TYR A 162 4.49 -17.66 25.99
CA TYR A 162 3.68 -17.98 27.16
C TYR A 162 2.38 -17.13 27.20
N PHE A 163 2.49 -15.80 27.06
CA PHE A 163 1.33 -14.89 27.04
C PHE A 163 0.43 -15.12 25.84
N PHE A 164 1.03 -15.40 24.69
CA PHE A 164 0.30 -15.70 23.48
C PHE A 164 -0.54 -16.98 23.61
N GLU A 165 -0.09 -17.96 24.40
CA GLU A 165 -0.84 -19.20 24.61
C GLU A 165 -1.93 -19.09 25.71
N GLN A 166 -1.84 -18.11 26.63
CA GLN A 166 -2.80 -17.92 27.74
C GLN A 166 -4.15 -17.36 27.26
N THR A 167 -5.24 -18.10 27.46
CA THR A 167 -6.60 -17.70 27.05
C THR A 167 -7.01 -16.32 27.54
N GLU A 168 -6.74 -16.00 28.81
CA GLU A 168 -7.06 -14.70 29.45
C GLU A 168 -6.40 -13.49 28.78
N CYS A 169 -5.31 -13.72 28.05
CA CYS A 169 -4.56 -12.70 27.34
C CYS A 169 -5.02 -12.55 25.88
N LYS A 170 -5.62 -13.60 25.29
CA LYS A 170 -5.94 -13.63 23.85
C LYS A 170 -7.00 -12.60 23.46
N GLU A 171 -8.02 -12.44 24.31
CA GLU A 171 -9.07 -11.43 24.14
C GLU A 171 -8.51 -10.00 24.20
N LYS A 172 -7.36 -9.83 24.86
CA LYS A 172 -6.65 -8.55 24.99
C LYS A 172 -5.55 -8.37 23.95
N MET A 173 -5.35 -9.31 23.02
CA MET A 173 -4.36 -9.21 21.95
C MET A 173 -5.04 -8.97 20.60
N ILE A 174 -4.77 -7.82 19.99
CA ILE A 174 -5.34 -7.44 18.69
C ILE A 174 -4.27 -7.57 17.61
N LEU A 175 -4.55 -8.40 16.59
CA LEU A 175 -3.62 -8.63 15.48
C LEU A 175 -3.94 -7.68 14.32
N LEU A 176 -2.95 -6.91 13.88
CA LEU A 176 -3.02 -5.97 12.77
C LEU A 176 -2.14 -6.48 11.62
N LEU A 177 -2.78 -6.91 10.53
CA LEU A 177 -2.12 -7.68 9.47
C LEU A 177 -2.22 -6.92 8.15
N ASP A 178 -1.13 -6.26 7.76
CA ASP A 178 -1.07 -5.40 6.57
C ASP A 178 -0.47 -6.13 5.36
N GLY A 179 -1.12 -6.03 4.20
CA GLY A 179 -0.66 -6.60 2.94
C GLY A 179 -0.96 -8.09 2.76
N ALA A 180 -2.13 -8.56 3.18
CA ALA A 180 -2.49 -9.98 3.06
C ALA A 180 -2.56 -10.49 1.60
N ASP A 181 -2.76 -9.59 0.62
CA ASP A 181 -2.68 -9.92 -0.80
C ASP A 181 -1.25 -10.26 -1.28
N GLU A 182 -0.23 -9.95 -0.48
CA GLU A 182 1.17 -10.24 -0.82
C GLU A 182 1.57 -11.68 -0.46
N LEU A 183 0.83 -12.38 0.41
CA LEU A 183 1.06 -13.80 0.76
C LEU A 183 0.69 -14.74 -0.39
N LYS A 184 1.38 -15.87 -0.55
CA LYS A 184 0.97 -16.92 -1.51
C LYS A 184 -0.20 -17.72 -0.96
N TYR A 185 -1.02 -18.29 -1.84
CA TYR A 185 -2.14 -19.13 -1.42
C TYR A 185 -1.69 -20.39 -0.69
N GLU A 186 -0.50 -20.88 -1.00
CA GLU A 186 0.12 -22.06 -0.40
C GLU A 186 0.76 -21.77 0.97
N ASP A 187 0.97 -20.50 1.33
CA ASP A 187 1.58 -20.14 2.61
C ASP A 187 0.62 -20.54 3.75
N SER A 188 1.10 -21.31 4.73
CA SER A 188 0.28 -21.74 5.88
C SER A 188 -0.31 -20.54 6.62
N ILE A 189 0.46 -19.47 6.73
CA ILE A 189 0.07 -18.17 7.29
C ILE A 189 -1.16 -17.59 6.56
N PHE A 190 -1.30 -17.79 5.24
CA PHE A 190 -2.49 -17.35 4.51
C PHE A 190 -3.74 -18.08 4.99
N ASN A 191 -3.69 -19.40 5.19
CA ASN A 191 -4.85 -20.14 5.70
C ASN A 191 -5.17 -19.74 7.15
N ASP A 192 -4.15 -19.56 7.97
CA ASP A 192 -4.28 -19.14 9.37
C ASP A 192 -4.94 -17.76 9.49
N ILE A 193 -4.50 -16.79 8.68
CA ILE A 193 -4.93 -15.39 8.75
C ILE A 193 -6.20 -15.14 7.91
N VAL A 194 -6.27 -15.68 6.70
CA VAL A 194 -7.27 -15.27 5.70
C VAL A 194 -8.47 -16.22 5.70
N LYS A 195 -8.27 -17.52 5.96
CA LYS A 195 -9.34 -18.53 5.99
C LYS A 195 -9.83 -18.88 7.39
N LYS A 196 -9.35 -18.20 8.43
CA LYS A 196 -9.77 -18.42 9.84
C LYS A 196 -9.45 -19.85 10.32
N CYS A 197 -8.41 -20.49 9.77
CA CYS A 197 -8.03 -21.85 10.16
C CYS A 197 -7.39 -21.92 11.56
N ASN A 198 -6.66 -20.87 11.95
CA ASN A 198 -6.06 -20.70 13.28
C ASN A 198 -6.34 -19.27 13.78
N PHE A 199 -6.11 -18.99 15.06
CA PHE A 199 -6.29 -17.65 15.66
C PHE A 199 -7.73 -17.10 15.65
N THR A 200 -8.73 -17.99 15.72
CA THR A 200 -10.16 -17.61 15.77
C THR A 200 -10.57 -16.86 17.04
N ILE A 201 -9.75 -16.95 18.08
CA ILE A 201 -9.92 -16.38 19.42
C ILE A 201 -9.19 -15.05 19.62
N TYR A 202 -8.69 -14.45 18.54
CA TYR A 202 -8.08 -13.12 18.58
C TYR A 202 -8.93 -12.16 17.74
N PRO A 203 -9.14 -10.92 18.21
CA PRO A 203 -9.53 -9.84 17.31
C PRO A 203 -8.46 -9.63 16.23
N VAL A 204 -8.87 -9.60 14.97
CA VAL A 204 -7.94 -9.46 13.83
C VAL A 204 -8.44 -8.41 12.86
N ILE A 205 -7.56 -7.49 12.48
CA ILE A 205 -7.79 -6.55 11.37
C ILE A 205 -6.83 -6.89 10.24
N VAL A 206 -7.38 -7.10 9.05
CA VAL A 206 -6.63 -7.47 7.85
C VAL A 206 -6.80 -6.39 6.79
N TRP A 207 -5.68 -5.87 6.28
CA TRP A 207 -5.65 -4.99 5.12
C TRP A 207 -5.19 -5.74 3.88
N ALA A 208 -5.97 -5.65 2.80
CA ALA A 208 -5.59 -6.28 1.53
C ALA A 208 -6.23 -5.63 0.30
N ARG A 209 -5.72 -5.96 -0.88
CA ARG A 209 -6.36 -5.62 -2.18
C ARG A 209 -7.56 -6.51 -2.49
N ASN A 210 -8.59 -5.91 -3.06
CA ASN A 210 -9.87 -6.55 -3.37
C ASN A 210 -9.75 -7.89 -4.12
N TRP A 211 -8.93 -7.96 -5.16
CA TRP A 211 -8.91 -9.11 -6.08
C TRP A 211 -8.54 -10.44 -5.41
N LYS A 212 -7.65 -10.43 -4.40
CA LYS A 212 -7.12 -11.65 -3.78
C LYS A 212 -7.99 -12.18 -2.64
N ILE A 213 -8.63 -11.29 -1.90
CA ILE A 213 -9.39 -11.63 -0.69
C ILE A 213 -10.91 -11.63 -0.90
N ARG A 214 -11.40 -11.34 -2.12
CA ARG A 214 -12.85 -11.26 -2.38
C ARG A 214 -13.60 -12.54 -2.01
N HIS A 215 -13.02 -13.70 -2.33
CA HIS A 215 -13.61 -15.01 -2.09
C HIS A 215 -13.70 -15.40 -0.61
N VAL A 216 -12.95 -14.72 0.28
CA VAL A 216 -13.05 -14.95 1.74
C VAL A 216 -13.78 -13.84 2.47
N SER A 217 -14.24 -12.78 1.79
CA SER A 217 -14.86 -11.64 2.47
C SER A 217 -16.10 -12.01 3.30
N ASP A 218 -16.78 -13.10 2.95
CA ASP A 218 -17.92 -13.63 3.69
C ASP A 218 -17.52 -14.22 5.06
N THR A 219 -16.27 -14.65 5.26
CA THR A 219 -15.79 -15.25 6.52
C THR A 219 -15.43 -14.21 7.59
N TYR A 220 -15.42 -12.93 7.24
CA TYR A 220 -15.12 -11.81 8.14
C TYR A 220 -16.38 -11.23 8.76
N ASP A 221 -16.32 -10.76 9.99
CA ASP A 221 -17.48 -10.19 10.67
C ASP A 221 -17.82 -8.82 10.09
N PHE A 222 -16.80 -7.99 9.84
CA PHE A 222 -16.95 -6.70 9.19
C PHE A 222 -16.07 -6.59 7.96
N VAL A 223 -16.60 -5.94 6.91
CA VAL A 223 -15.86 -5.64 5.68
C VAL A 223 -16.05 -4.17 5.36
N PHE A 224 -14.93 -3.47 5.18
CA PHE A 224 -14.89 -2.06 4.81
C PHE A 224 -14.06 -1.87 3.55
N ASP A 225 -14.47 -0.92 2.72
CA ASP A 225 -13.74 -0.47 1.54
C ASP A 225 -13.17 0.94 1.76
N ILE A 226 -11.91 1.12 1.39
CA ILE A 226 -11.23 2.41 1.31
C ILE A 226 -11.20 2.85 -0.16
N ASN A 227 -11.79 4.01 -0.42
CA ASN A 227 -11.85 4.63 -1.75
C ASN A 227 -10.87 5.80 -1.93
N GLY A 228 -10.03 6.06 -0.92
CA GLY A 228 -9.10 7.19 -0.91
C GLY A 228 -9.74 8.50 -0.44
N PHE A 229 -9.16 9.63 -0.84
CA PHE A 229 -9.62 10.97 -0.52
C PHE A 229 -10.80 11.38 -1.39
N ASN A 230 -11.84 11.92 -0.75
CA ASN A 230 -12.80 12.79 -1.42
C ASN A 230 -12.21 14.19 -1.64
N GLU A 231 -12.94 15.05 -2.35
CA GLU A 231 -12.48 16.40 -2.67
C GLU A 231 -12.10 17.23 -1.42
N ARG A 232 -12.92 17.17 -0.38
CA ARG A 232 -12.69 17.91 0.88
C ARG A 232 -11.43 17.41 1.58
N GLN A 233 -11.24 16.10 1.68
CA GLN A 233 -10.07 15.47 2.27
C GLN A 233 -8.82 15.78 1.47
N LEU A 234 -8.89 15.78 0.14
CA LEU A 234 -7.76 16.15 -0.72
C LEU A 234 -7.32 17.59 -0.47
N LYS A 235 -8.27 18.52 -0.33
CA LYS A 235 -7.96 19.91 0.02
C LYS A 235 -7.25 20.01 1.37
N ILE A 236 -7.78 19.36 2.40
CA ILE A 236 -7.18 19.31 3.74
C ILE A 236 -5.77 18.71 3.70
N TYR A 237 -5.58 17.65 2.92
CA TYR A 237 -4.28 17.01 2.76
C TYR A 237 -3.25 17.97 2.16
N PHE A 238 -3.59 18.69 1.09
CA PHE A 238 -2.69 19.69 0.52
C PHE A 238 -2.40 20.84 1.48
N GLU A 239 -3.41 21.37 2.17
CA GLU A 239 -3.20 22.39 3.20
C GLU A 239 -2.22 21.93 4.27
N LYS A 240 -2.34 20.68 4.74
CA LYS A 240 -1.39 20.08 5.68
C LYS A 240 -0.01 19.85 5.05
N PHE A 241 0.08 19.40 3.80
CA PHE A 241 1.36 19.09 3.16
C PHE A 241 2.27 20.32 3.04
N PHE A 242 1.70 21.48 2.77
CA PHE A 242 2.42 22.75 2.61
C PHE A 242 2.47 23.61 3.89
N ASN A 243 2.03 23.08 5.04
CA ASN A 243 2.15 23.80 6.30
C ASN A 243 3.57 23.64 6.89
N GLU A 244 4.27 24.74 7.14
CA GLU A 244 5.63 24.76 7.68
C GLU A 244 5.68 24.29 9.15
N ASP A 245 4.60 24.50 9.90
CA ASP A 245 4.46 24.00 11.27
C ASP A 245 4.45 22.46 11.34
N ASN A 246 4.40 21.77 10.21
CA ASN A 246 4.37 20.31 10.16
C ASN A 246 5.75 19.65 10.17
N LEU A 247 6.82 20.45 10.08
CA LEU A 247 8.20 19.98 10.26
C LEU A 247 8.47 19.63 11.73
N PRO A 248 9.34 18.65 12.02
CA PRO A 248 9.74 18.36 13.40
C PRO A 248 10.54 19.55 14.00
N ASP A 249 10.41 19.79 15.31
CA ASP A 249 11.09 20.88 16.06
C ASP A 249 12.64 20.71 16.14
N LEU A 250 13.26 19.96 15.23
CA LEU A 250 14.70 19.75 15.20
C LEU A 250 15.42 21.04 14.75
N LYS A 251 16.30 21.55 15.61
CA LYS A 251 17.34 22.53 15.24
C LYS A 251 18.33 21.85 14.27
N LEU A 252 18.03 21.85 12.98
CA LEU A 252 18.87 21.26 11.94
C LEU A 252 20.11 22.16 11.67
N PRO A 253 21.36 21.64 11.80
CA PRO A 253 22.58 22.44 11.56
C PRO A 253 22.83 22.79 10.09
N PHE A 254 22.10 22.19 9.15
CA PHE A 254 22.44 22.21 7.71
C PHE A 254 21.50 23.05 6.84
N TYR A 255 20.49 23.73 7.41
CA TYR A 255 19.59 24.62 6.67
C TYR A 255 20.17 26.03 6.40
N HIS A 256 21.46 26.22 6.62
CA HIS A 256 22.19 27.41 6.23
C HIS A 256 23.22 27.09 5.14
N ASN A 257 22.75 26.84 3.91
CA ASN A 257 23.61 27.08 2.75
C ASN A 257 22.92 27.97 1.72
N LYS A 258 23.51 29.16 1.59
CA LYS A 258 23.17 30.27 0.71
C LYS A 258 23.56 29.90 -0.74
N SER A 259 22.62 29.50 -1.58
CA SER A 259 22.76 29.63 -3.05
C SER A 259 21.52 29.30 -3.88
N HIS A 260 20.41 28.83 -3.30
CA HIS A 260 19.13 28.81 -4.00
C HIS A 260 18.12 29.70 -3.26
N LYS A 261 17.83 30.89 -3.83
CA LYS A 261 16.54 31.57 -3.61
C LYS A 261 15.44 30.68 -4.23
N LYS A 262 15.18 29.51 -3.64
CA LYS A 262 13.91 28.80 -3.83
C LYS A 262 12.85 29.66 -3.14
N LEU A 263 11.69 29.89 -3.75
CA LEU A 263 10.65 30.76 -3.17
C LEU A 263 10.24 30.23 -1.78
N THR A 264 10.81 30.81 -0.72
CA THR A 264 10.70 30.33 0.66
C THR A 264 9.43 30.80 1.37
N THR A 265 8.34 31.02 0.64
CA THR A 265 7.04 31.29 1.25
C THR A 265 6.03 30.35 0.64
N ASN A 266 5.39 29.50 1.45
CA ASN A 266 4.22 28.68 1.04
C ASN A 266 2.98 29.53 0.66
N CYS A 267 3.18 30.82 0.42
CA CYS A 267 2.21 31.81 0.05
C CYS A 267 2.76 32.69 -1.08
N PHE A 268 1.89 33.06 -2.01
CA PHE A 268 2.12 34.07 -3.03
C PHE A 268 1.42 35.37 -2.60
N HIS A 269 2.09 36.50 -2.80
CA HIS A 269 1.50 37.82 -2.58
C HIS A 269 1.08 38.41 -3.92
N HIS A 270 -0.22 38.60 -4.14
CA HIS A 270 -0.75 39.26 -5.33
C HIS A 270 -1.78 40.30 -4.90
N ASP A 271 -1.60 41.56 -5.30
CA ASP A 271 -2.48 42.69 -4.95
C ASP A 271 -2.80 42.82 -3.45
N GLY A 272 -1.80 42.60 -2.60
CA GLY A 272 -1.95 42.66 -1.13
C GLY A 272 -2.66 41.46 -0.49
N LYS A 273 -3.05 40.45 -1.29
CA LYS A 273 -3.63 39.19 -0.79
C LYS A 273 -2.58 38.08 -0.71
N VAL A 274 -2.67 37.30 0.36
CA VAL A 274 -1.86 36.09 0.59
C VAL A 274 -2.62 34.89 0.01
N ILE A 275 -2.06 34.25 -1.01
CA ILE A 275 -2.63 33.06 -1.67
C ILE A 275 -1.76 31.86 -1.31
N LYS A 276 -2.32 30.83 -0.67
CA LYS A 276 -1.54 29.66 -0.27
C LYS A 276 -1.18 28.79 -1.47
N LYS A 277 0.04 28.23 -1.45
CA LYS A 277 0.52 27.27 -2.46
C LYS A 277 -0.41 26.06 -2.61
N SER A 278 -1.03 25.61 -1.50
CA SER A 278 -2.05 24.54 -1.47
C SER A 278 -3.32 24.91 -2.23
N ASP A 279 -3.78 26.15 -2.12
CA ASP A 279 -5.00 26.62 -2.77
C ASP A 279 -4.80 26.71 -4.29
N ILE A 280 -3.63 27.19 -4.74
CA ILE A 280 -3.28 27.25 -6.17
C ILE A 280 -3.24 25.85 -6.75
N LEU A 281 -2.52 24.93 -6.10
CA LEU A 281 -2.44 23.54 -6.54
C LEU A 281 -3.82 22.92 -6.69
N PHE A 282 -4.65 23.05 -5.66
CA PHE A 282 -5.98 22.47 -5.64
C PHE A 282 -6.86 23.04 -6.76
N GLN A 283 -6.86 24.37 -6.95
CA GLN A 283 -7.65 25.01 -8.00
C GLN A 283 -7.14 24.63 -9.39
N MET A 284 -5.84 24.73 -9.65
CA MET A 284 -5.22 24.37 -10.93
C MET A 284 -5.56 22.92 -11.32
N LEU A 285 -5.44 21.96 -10.40
CA LEU A 285 -5.84 20.58 -10.69
C LEU A 285 -7.34 20.48 -11.00
N LYS A 286 -8.19 21.14 -10.21
CA LYS A 286 -9.65 21.06 -10.37
C LYS A 286 -10.14 21.71 -11.66
N THR A 287 -9.55 22.83 -12.07
CA THR A 287 -10.00 23.62 -13.23
C THR A 287 -9.29 23.24 -14.52
N GLU A 288 -7.98 22.99 -14.46
CA GLU A 288 -7.12 22.86 -15.65
C GLU A 288 -6.65 21.42 -15.89
N ASN A 289 -6.51 20.59 -14.85
CA ASN A 289 -6.04 19.21 -14.98
C ASN A 289 -6.94 18.19 -14.26
N LYS A 290 -8.19 18.09 -14.74
CA LYS A 290 -9.22 17.19 -14.17
C LYS A 290 -8.83 15.72 -14.15
N GLU A 291 -8.00 15.28 -15.10
CA GLU A 291 -7.52 13.89 -15.12
C GLU A 291 -6.65 13.58 -13.91
N VAL A 292 -5.66 14.43 -13.62
CA VAL A 292 -4.82 14.29 -12.43
C VAL A 292 -5.63 14.50 -11.15
N PHE A 293 -6.55 15.47 -11.14
CA PHE A 293 -7.43 15.69 -10.00
C PHE A 293 -8.22 14.43 -9.62
N ASN A 294 -8.77 13.72 -10.60
CA ASN A 294 -9.56 12.50 -10.37
C ASN A 294 -8.73 11.34 -9.80
N ILE A 295 -7.44 11.23 -10.15
CA ILE A 295 -6.55 10.19 -9.62
C ILE A 295 -5.87 10.60 -8.30
N CYS A 296 -5.92 11.88 -7.93
CA CYS A 296 -5.48 12.36 -6.62
C CYS A 296 -6.40 11.91 -5.46
N ASN A 297 -7.51 11.23 -5.77
CA ASN A 297 -8.22 10.45 -4.76
C ASN A 297 -7.30 9.40 -4.10
N SER A 298 -6.28 8.91 -4.79
CA SER A 298 -5.23 8.07 -4.19
C SER A 298 -4.29 8.91 -3.32
N PRO A 299 -4.20 8.66 -2.00
CA PRO A 299 -3.26 9.36 -1.12
C PRO A 299 -1.80 9.31 -1.60
N LEU A 300 -1.36 8.21 -2.22
CA LEU A 300 -0.02 8.16 -2.81
C LEU A 300 0.10 9.18 -3.95
N ILE A 301 -0.85 9.22 -4.89
CA ILE A 301 -0.79 10.13 -6.03
C ILE A 301 -0.86 11.57 -5.55
N ALA A 302 -1.73 11.89 -4.59
CA ALA A 302 -1.78 13.21 -3.97
C ALA A 302 -0.42 13.59 -3.35
N CYS A 303 0.24 12.66 -2.67
CA CYS A 303 1.58 12.88 -2.10
C CYS A 303 2.63 13.16 -3.19
N LEU A 304 2.64 12.38 -4.29
CA LEU A 304 3.57 12.58 -5.41
C LEU A 304 3.32 13.93 -6.08
N VAL A 305 2.07 14.28 -6.34
CA VAL A 305 1.68 15.55 -6.97
C VAL A 305 2.08 16.75 -6.09
N ALA A 306 1.79 16.70 -4.79
CA ALA A 306 2.19 17.75 -3.86
C ALA A 306 3.71 17.86 -3.75
N GLY A 307 4.43 16.73 -3.75
CA GLY A 307 5.88 16.67 -3.73
C GLY A 307 6.52 17.23 -5.02
N ILE A 308 5.98 16.90 -6.19
CA ILE A 308 6.42 17.48 -7.48
C ILE A 308 6.21 19.01 -7.46
N TRP A 309 5.02 19.46 -7.06
CA TRP A 309 4.68 20.88 -6.94
C TRP A 309 5.60 21.63 -5.97
N GLU A 310 5.99 20.99 -4.86
CA GLU A 310 6.96 21.53 -3.91
C GLU A 310 8.34 21.72 -4.54
N GLU A 311 8.74 20.80 -5.41
CA GLU A 311 10.09 20.77 -5.97
C GLU A 311 10.27 21.63 -7.21
N THR A 312 9.27 21.71 -8.09
CA THR A 312 9.42 22.34 -9.40
C THR A 312 8.83 23.74 -9.49
N ASP A 313 7.87 24.12 -8.63
CA ASP A 313 7.12 25.40 -8.73
C ASP A 313 6.49 25.66 -10.12
N THR A 314 6.33 24.62 -10.94
CA THR A 314 5.80 24.68 -12.32
C THR A 314 4.47 23.95 -12.45
N ASP A 315 3.70 24.27 -13.50
CA ASP A 315 2.48 23.57 -13.89
C ASP A 315 2.66 22.04 -13.80
N ILE A 316 1.84 21.37 -12.98
CA ILE A 316 1.75 19.91 -12.98
C ILE A 316 1.06 19.51 -14.27
N ILE A 317 1.89 19.29 -15.28
CA ILE A 317 1.44 18.84 -16.58
C ILE A 317 1.62 17.33 -16.63
N GLY A 318 0.51 16.64 -16.85
CA GLY A 318 0.55 15.34 -17.49
C GLY A 318 -0.42 14.31 -16.91
N THR A 319 -0.29 13.08 -17.40
CA THR A 319 -1.11 11.91 -17.08
C THR A 319 -0.59 11.17 -15.84
N ARG A 320 -1.28 10.11 -15.41
CA ARG A 320 -0.82 9.25 -14.31
C ARG A 320 0.63 8.79 -14.51
N TYR A 321 1.03 8.34 -15.71
CA TYR A 321 2.42 7.95 -15.98
C TYR A 321 3.43 9.09 -15.73
N SER A 322 3.10 10.32 -16.15
CA SER A 322 4.02 11.46 -16.06
C SER A 322 4.39 11.80 -14.61
N ILE A 323 3.46 11.59 -13.68
CA ILE A 323 3.69 11.75 -12.24
C ILE A 323 4.78 10.80 -11.76
N PHE A 324 4.75 9.53 -12.19
CA PHE A 324 5.77 8.55 -11.82
C PHE A 324 7.12 8.85 -12.48
N ASP A 325 7.12 9.25 -13.75
CA ASP A 325 8.34 9.61 -14.48
C ASP A 325 9.03 10.82 -13.85
N GLN A 326 8.29 11.90 -13.58
CA GLN A 326 8.80 13.09 -12.88
C GLN A 326 9.26 12.78 -11.46
N SER A 327 8.52 11.92 -10.73
CA SER A 327 8.92 11.49 -9.39
C SER A 327 10.27 10.77 -9.40
N ILE A 328 10.46 9.84 -10.34
CA ILE A 328 11.73 9.12 -10.54
C ILE A 328 12.83 10.12 -10.91
N GLN A 329 12.55 11.05 -11.82
CA GLN A 329 13.52 12.07 -12.24
C GLN A 329 13.99 12.92 -11.05
N ILE A 330 13.08 13.39 -10.20
CA ILE A 330 13.40 14.17 -9.00
C ILE A 330 14.22 13.33 -8.02
N LEU A 331 13.82 12.08 -7.77
CA LEU A 331 14.53 11.15 -6.87
C LEU A 331 15.98 10.93 -7.32
N LEU A 332 16.18 10.66 -8.61
CA LEU A 332 17.51 10.43 -9.20
C LEU A 332 18.35 11.72 -9.24
N THR A 333 17.74 12.86 -9.59
CA THR A 333 18.42 14.16 -9.61
C THR A 333 18.93 14.55 -8.22
N LYS A 334 18.12 14.34 -7.18
CA LYS A 334 18.55 14.57 -5.79
C LYS A 334 19.63 13.59 -5.31
N ALA A 335 19.73 12.43 -5.95
CA ALA A 335 20.84 11.50 -5.74
C ALA A 335 22.12 11.89 -6.51
N GLY A 336 22.13 13.04 -7.19
CA GLY A 336 23.27 13.52 -7.98
C GLY A 336 23.34 12.95 -9.40
N ILE A 337 22.29 12.29 -9.89
CA ILE A 337 22.26 11.71 -11.24
C ILE A 337 21.54 12.67 -12.19
N ASP A 338 22.26 13.22 -13.16
CA ASP A 338 21.69 14.07 -14.20
C ASP A 338 20.74 13.26 -15.09
N SER A 339 19.48 13.71 -15.21
CA SER A 339 18.45 13.13 -16.08
C SER A 339 18.82 13.00 -17.56
N LYS A 340 19.80 13.78 -18.04
CA LYS A 340 20.30 13.72 -19.42
C LYS A 340 21.51 12.79 -19.59
N SER A 341 22.03 12.26 -18.49
CA SER A 341 23.21 11.40 -18.52
C SER A 341 22.89 9.99 -19.05
N ASN A 342 23.90 9.34 -19.62
CA ASN A 342 23.82 7.93 -19.97
C ASN A 342 23.61 7.03 -18.72
N ASP A 343 24.09 7.48 -17.56
CA ASP A 343 23.93 6.76 -16.30
C ASP A 343 22.47 6.74 -15.83
N TYR A 344 21.73 7.84 -16.03
CA TYR A 344 20.28 7.87 -15.78
C TYR A 344 19.54 6.79 -16.57
N THR A 345 19.77 6.72 -17.88
CA THR A 345 19.13 5.73 -18.76
C THR A 345 19.47 4.30 -18.33
N LYS A 346 20.74 4.01 -18.06
CA LYS A 346 21.19 2.69 -17.61
C LYS A 346 20.57 2.29 -16.27
N ILE A 347 20.50 3.23 -15.32
CA ILE A 347 19.89 3.00 -14.00
C ILE A 347 18.40 2.72 -14.17
N LEU A 348 17.69 3.52 -14.96
CA LEU A 348 16.26 3.35 -15.20
C LEU A 348 15.94 2.02 -15.89
N GLU A 349 16.72 1.63 -16.90
CA GLU A 349 16.60 0.32 -17.57
C GLU A 349 16.85 -0.84 -16.60
N TYR A 350 17.89 -0.73 -15.78
CA TYR A 350 18.22 -1.74 -14.78
C TYR A 350 17.13 -1.88 -13.72
N CYS A 351 16.61 -0.76 -13.19
CA CYS A 351 15.46 -0.73 -12.28
C CYS A 351 14.21 -1.35 -12.91
N SER A 352 13.95 -1.04 -14.19
CA SER A 352 12.81 -1.58 -14.93
C SER A 352 12.88 -3.10 -15.05
N LYS A 353 14.09 -3.62 -15.33
CA LYS A 353 14.34 -5.06 -15.35
C LYS A 353 14.16 -5.71 -13.97
N LEU A 354 14.73 -5.11 -12.91
CA LEU A 354 14.58 -5.61 -11.55
C LEU A 354 13.11 -5.62 -11.10
N ALA A 355 12.35 -4.59 -11.44
CA ALA A 355 10.92 -4.51 -11.16
C ALA A 355 10.16 -5.65 -11.81
N PHE A 356 10.39 -5.89 -13.11
CA PHE A 356 9.81 -6.99 -13.87
C PHE A 356 10.17 -8.37 -13.28
N GLU A 357 11.45 -8.63 -13.05
CA GLU A 357 11.91 -9.93 -12.53
C GLU A 357 11.38 -10.20 -11.12
N ASN A 358 11.33 -9.18 -10.26
CA ASN A 358 10.79 -9.29 -8.91
C ASN A 358 9.26 -9.45 -8.92
N LEU A 359 8.53 -8.69 -9.74
CA LEU A 359 7.06 -8.72 -9.74
C LEU A 359 6.51 -10.03 -10.30
N LEU A 360 7.06 -10.52 -11.41
CA LEU A 360 6.52 -11.70 -12.10
C LEU A 360 7.06 -13.01 -11.53
N TYR A 361 8.35 -13.03 -11.16
CA TYR A 361 9.05 -14.26 -10.80
C TYR A 361 9.51 -14.30 -9.34
N ASN A 362 9.19 -13.27 -8.55
CA ASN A 362 9.60 -13.15 -7.14
C ASN A 362 11.12 -13.30 -6.95
N LYS A 363 11.90 -12.86 -7.94
CA LYS A 363 13.36 -12.91 -7.90
C LYS A 363 13.88 -11.86 -6.93
N GLU A 364 14.82 -12.24 -6.07
CA GLU A 364 15.45 -11.31 -5.11
C GLU A 364 16.13 -10.15 -5.85
N ILE A 365 15.98 -8.94 -5.30
CA ILE A 365 16.57 -7.73 -5.87
C ILE A 365 18.04 -7.67 -5.45
N SER A 366 18.94 -8.01 -6.37
CA SER A 366 20.38 -7.83 -6.21
C SER A 366 20.83 -6.52 -6.84
N ILE A 367 21.63 -5.74 -6.11
CA ILE A 367 22.15 -4.44 -6.54
C ILE A 367 23.57 -4.58 -7.13
N ASN A 368 23.76 -4.15 -8.38
CA ASN A 368 25.06 -4.11 -9.05
C ASN A 368 25.92 -2.90 -8.66
N GLU A 369 27.19 -2.88 -9.09
CA GLU A 369 28.15 -1.82 -8.74
C GLU A 369 27.83 -0.44 -9.34
N ILE A 370 27.16 -0.37 -10.50
CA ILE A 370 26.70 0.89 -11.11
C ILE A 370 25.71 1.58 -10.17
N VAL A 371 24.81 0.79 -9.57
CA VAL A 371 23.82 1.26 -8.61
C VAL A 371 24.41 1.57 -7.24
N LYS A 372 25.46 0.86 -6.80
CA LYS A 372 26.16 1.15 -5.53
C LYS A 372 26.77 2.56 -5.47
N LYS A 373 26.96 3.22 -6.62
CA LYS A 373 27.42 4.63 -6.68
C LYS A 373 26.28 5.65 -6.48
N SER A 374 25.03 5.22 -6.30
CA SER A 374 23.84 6.05 -6.08
C SER A 374 23.03 5.50 -4.90
N ASP A 375 23.20 6.05 -3.70
CA ASP A 375 23.29 5.17 -2.52
C ASP A 375 22.15 4.17 -2.23
N TYR A 376 20.87 4.40 -2.59
CA TYR A 376 19.90 3.29 -2.84
C TYR A 376 18.88 3.70 -3.95
N ILE A 377 19.43 4.12 -5.10
CA ILE A 377 18.77 4.68 -6.30
C ILE A 377 17.83 5.85 -6.00
N GLY A 378 18.33 6.84 -5.26
CA GLY A 378 17.60 8.08 -4.95
C GLY A 378 16.36 7.93 -4.08
N GLY A 379 16.14 6.76 -3.48
CA GLY A 379 14.95 6.45 -2.68
C GLY A 379 13.92 5.58 -3.39
N LEU A 380 14.22 5.09 -4.60
CA LEU A 380 13.37 4.13 -5.30
C LEU A 380 13.44 2.73 -4.70
N LEU A 381 14.58 2.35 -4.16
CA LEU A 381 14.79 1.07 -3.46
C LEU A 381 15.02 1.31 -1.98
N ILE A 382 14.36 0.51 -1.14
CA ILE A 382 14.48 0.53 0.31
C ILE A 382 15.11 -0.77 0.78
N PRO A 383 16.17 -0.73 1.62
CA PRO A 383 16.74 -1.93 2.20
C PRO A 383 15.77 -2.59 3.17
N VAL A 384 15.59 -3.90 3.02
CA VAL A 384 14.86 -4.77 3.94
C VAL A 384 15.90 -5.59 4.71
N LYS A 385 15.84 -5.52 6.06
CA LYS A 385 16.70 -6.34 6.91
C LYS A 385 16.15 -7.76 6.96
N LYS A 386 16.86 -8.73 6.37
CA LYS A 386 16.59 -10.17 6.55
C LYS A 386 17.47 -10.68 7.68
N LYS A 387 16.86 -11.41 8.63
CA LYS A 387 17.57 -12.10 9.71
C LYS A 387 17.75 -13.56 9.28
N SER A 388 18.98 -14.00 9.03
CA SER A 388 19.33 -15.42 9.05
C SER A 388 20.21 -15.70 10.26
N SER A 389 20.31 -16.97 10.68
CA SER A 389 20.95 -17.40 11.92
C SER A 389 22.45 -17.07 12.03
N MET A 390 23.15 -16.73 10.94
CA MET A 390 24.61 -16.47 10.98
C MET A 390 25.13 -15.29 10.13
N THR A 391 24.32 -14.62 9.31
CA THR A 391 24.78 -13.47 8.50
C THR A 391 23.66 -12.45 8.22
N GLN A 392 23.98 -11.16 8.32
CA GLN A 392 23.07 -10.07 7.95
C GLN A 392 23.34 -9.68 6.49
N PHE A 393 22.43 -9.99 5.57
CA PHE A 393 22.48 -9.49 4.20
C PHE A 393 21.35 -8.48 3.95
N LYS A 394 21.61 -7.46 3.12
CA LYS A 394 20.62 -6.45 2.72
C LYS A 394 19.88 -6.94 1.48
N GLU A 395 18.58 -7.19 1.61
CA GLU A 395 17.68 -7.34 0.47
C GLU A 395 17.06 -5.97 0.15
N PHE A 396 16.51 -5.78 -1.04
CA PHE A 396 15.90 -4.52 -1.45
C PHE A 396 14.45 -4.71 -1.90
N THR A 397 13.65 -3.68 -1.71
CA THR A 397 12.28 -3.60 -2.22
C THR A 397 12.03 -2.25 -2.85
N PHE A 398 11.13 -2.18 -3.83
CA PHE A 398 10.67 -0.90 -4.34
C PHE A 398 9.92 -0.13 -3.26
N ILE A 399 10.08 1.19 -3.29
CA ILE A 399 9.44 2.11 -2.36
C ILE A 399 7.93 1.91 -2.24
N HIS A 400 7.27 1.64 -3.37
CA HIS A 400 5.86 1.33 -3.43
C HIS A 400 5.59 0.48 -4.67
N ILE A 401 4.60 -0.41 -4.59
CA ILE A 401 4.24 -1.33 -5.68
C ILE A 401 3.89 -0.61 -6.98
N PHE A 402 3.30 0.59 -6.94
CA PHE A 402 3.03 1.36 -8.17
C PHE A 402 4.30 1.76 -8.92
N PHE A 403 5.41 2.07 -8.23
CA PHE A 403 6.69 2.34 -8.92
C PHE A 403 7.21 1.06 -9.57
N GLN A 404 7.08 -0.08 -8.89
CA GLN A 404 7.42 -1.38 -9.45
C GLN A 404 6.56 -1.71 -10.69
N GLU A 405 5.23 -1.59 -10.60
CA GLU A 405 4.31 -1.83 -11.72
C GLU A 405 4.57 -0.90 -12.92
N TYR A 406 4.85 0.38 -12.66
CA TYR A 406 5.24 1.36 -13.68
C TYR A 406 6.54 0.97 -14.39
N LEU A 407 7.58 0.64 -13.62
CA LEU A 407 8.88 0.21 -14.13
C LEU A 407 8.79 -1.13 -14.89
N THR A 408 7.94 -2.05 -14.43
CA THR A 408 7.62 -3.29 -15.16
C THR A 408 6.98 -2.99 -16.51
N ALA A 409 6.00 -2.07 -16.58
CA ALA A 409 5.37 -1.68 -17.84
C ALA A 409 6.41 -1.11 -18.83
N ARG A 410 7.31 -0.24 -18.35
CA ARG A 410 8.43 0.27 -19.18
C ARG A 410 9.31 -0.85 -19.72
N TYR A 411 9.65 -1.83 -18.88
CA TYR A 411 10.47 -2.95 -19.32
C TYR A 411 9.78 -3.78 -20.40
N ILE A 412 8.49 -4.09 -20.24
CA ILE A 412 7.70 -4.82 -21.24
C ILE A 412 7.67 -4.06 -22.57
N ILE A 413 7.51 -2.73 -22.55
CA ILE A 413 7.57 -1.91 -23.77
C ILE A 413 8.91 -2.10 -24.48
N ASN A 414 10.02 -2.03 -23.74
CA ASN A 414 11.36 -2.22 -24.32
C ASN A 414 11.54 -3.64 -24.90
N LEU A 415 10.98 -4.67 -24.27
CA LEU A 415 11.02 -6.03 -24.82
C LEU A 415 10.32 -6.11 -26.18
N TYR A 416 9.12 -5.54 -26.30
CA TYR A 416 8.33 -5.58 -27.54
C TYR A 416 8.89 -4.65 -28.64
N GLN A 417 9.57 -3.56 -28.27
CA GLN A 417 10.25 -2.68 -29.24
C GLN A 417 11.41 -3.39 -29.96
N ASP A 418 12.10 -4.31 -29.29
CA ASP A 418 13.14 -5.18 -29.88
C ASP A 418 12.73 -6.66 -29.76
N SER A 419 11.55 -6.97 -30.31
CA SER A 419 10.91 -8.28 -30.14
C SER A 419 11.74 -9.46 -30.66
N LYS A 420 12.52 -9.26 -31.73
CA LYS A 420 13.43 -10.28 -32.28
C LYS A 420 14.52 -10.68 -31.30
N LYS A 421 15.12 -9.70 -30.61
CA LYS A 421 16.17 -9.97 -29.62
C LYS A 421 15.62 -10.60 -28.34
N ASN A 422 14.36 -10.30 -28.02
CA ASN A 422 13.73 -10.67 -26.76
C ASN A 422 12.68 -11.79 -26.87
N GLU A 423 12.66 -12.54 -27.98
CA GLU A 423 11.63 -13.52 -28.30
C GLU A 423 11.40 -14.55 -27.17
N SER A 424 12.48 -15.08 -26.58
CA SER A 424 12.38 -16.06 -25.48
C SER A 424 11.74 -15.49 -24.21
N ILE A 425 12.04 -14.23 -23.88
CA ILE A 425 11.46 -13.54 -22.72
C ILE A 425 10.00 -13.21 -22.98
N ILE A 426 9.67 -12.74 -24.19
CA ILE A 426 8.29 -12.47 -24.61
C ILE A 426 7.47 -13.76 -24.57
N GLN A 427 8.02 -14.88 -25.03
CA GLN A 427 7.30 -16.16 -24.97
C GLN A 427 7.05 -16.60 -23.51
N SER A 428 8.01 -16.40 -22.62
CA SER A 428 7.84 -16.67 -21.19
C SER A 428 6.79 -15.76 -20.55
N LEU A 429 6.72 -14.50 -20.99
CA LEU A 429 5.71 -13.53 -20.56
C LEU A 429 4.30 -13.92 -21.03
N LYS A 430 4.16 -14.40 -22.27
CA LYS A 430 2.89 -14.91 -22.80
C LYS A 430 2.37 -16.08 -21.97
N THR A 431 3.22 -17.07 -21.69
CA THR A 431 2.86 -18.19 -20.80
C THR A 431 2.45 -17.71 -19.40
N TYR A 432 3.05 -16.62 -18.91
CA TYR A 432 2.65 -16.01 -17.65
C TYR A 432 1.24 -15.40 -17.72
N PHE A 433 0.88 -14.76 -18.85
CA PHE A 433 -0.44 -14.16 -19.07
C PHE A 433 -1.57 -15.18 -19.27
N ASP A 434 -1.27 -16.44 -19.56
CA ASP A 434 -2.30 -17.49 -19.71
C ASP A 434 -3.09 -17.75 -18.41
N LYS A 435 -2.52 -17.39 -17.25
CA LYS A 435 -3.19 -17.54 -15.95
C LYS A 435 -3.99 -16.28 -15.60
N LEU A 436 -5.29 -16.42 -15.38
CA LEU A 436 -6.17 -15.31 -14.99
C LEU A 436 -5.70 -14.58 -13.72
N GLU A 437 -5.19 -15.31 -12.72
CA GLU A 437 -4.67 -14.70 -11.48
C GLU A 437 -3.52 -13.74 -11.76
N ASN A 438 -2.62 -14.12 -12.67
CA ASN A 438 -1.50 -13.28 -13.09
C ASN A 438 -1.98 -12.01 -13.80
N LEU A 439 -3.08 -12.09 -14.55
CA LEU A 439 -3.66 -10.91 -15.17
C LEU A 439 -4.17 -9.91 -14.12
N PHE A 440 -4.87 -10.39 -13.08
CA PHE A 440 -5.32 -9.54 -11.96
C PHE A 440 -4.15 -8.91 -11.20
N LEU A 441 -3.08 -9.67 -10.96
CA LEU A 441 -1.85 -9.16 -10.35
C LEU A 441 -1.25 -8.01 -11.18
N LEU A 442 -1.30 -8.12 -12.50
CA LEU A 442 -0.73 -7.16 -13.44
C LEU A 442 -1.72 -6.08 -13.93
N LYS A 443 -2.92 -5.96 -13.33
CA LYS A 443 -3.93 -4.96 -13.72
C LYS A 443 -3.34 -3.55 -13.91
N ASN A 444 -2.54 -3.09 -12.96
CA ASN A 444 -1.90 -1.77 -13.02
C ASN A 444 -0.78 -1.69 -14.06
N VAL A 445 -0.04 -2.78 -14.29
CA VAL A 445 0.97 -2.85 -15.35
C VAL A 445 0.30 -2.66 -16.71
N PHE A 446 -0.83 -3.32 -16.96
CA PHE A 446 -1.61 -3.13 -18.18
C PHE A 446 -2.17 -1.71 -18.31
N SER A 447 -2.65 -1.11 -17.23
CA SER A 447 -3.07 0.30 -17.20
C SER A 447 -1.91 1.24 -17.59
N PHE A 448 -0.70 1.01 -17.08
CA PHE A 448 0.48 1.79 -17.47
C PHE A 448 0.91 1.52 -18.91
N LEU A 449 0.87 0.28 -19.37
CA LEU A 449 1.18 -0.06 -20.78
C LEU A 449 0.26 0.70 -21.74
N GLN A 450 -1.04 0.74 -21.44
CA GLN A 450 -2.03 1.47 -22.23
C GLN A 450 -1.71 2.97 -22.31
N GLU A 451 -1.32 3.58 -21.19
CA GLU A 451 -0.99 5.01 -21.12
C GLU A 451 0.34 5.37 -21.79
N ILE A 452 1.38 4.53 -21.61
CA ILE A 452 2.75 4.84 -22.08
C ILE A 452 2.91 4.48 -23.56
N ASN A 453 2.41 3.32 -23.99
CA ASN A 453 2.56 2.85 -25.37
C ASN A 453 1.38 1.96 -25.80
N TYR A 454 0.33 2.62 -26.29
CA TYR A 454 -0.89 1.96 -26.75
C TYR A 454 -0.64 0.91 -27.84
N LYS A 455 0.36 1.10 -28.71
CA LYS A 455 0.66 0.14 -29.78
C LYS A 455 1.19 -1.19 -29.25
N VAL A 456 2.09 -1.15 -28.26
CA VAL A 456 2.56 -2.37 -27.60
C VAL A 456 1.41 -3.01 -26.81
N PHE A 457 0.62 -2.20 -26.12
CA PHE A 457 -0.55 -2.66 -25.39
C PHE A 457 -1.58 -3.36 -26.29
N SER A 458 -1.87 -2.81 -27.47
CA SER A 458 -2.82 -3.41 -28.42
C SER A 458 -2.32 -4.75 -28.95
N GLN A 459 -1.03 -4.87 -29.24
CA GLN A 459 -0.41 -6.15 -29.62
C GLN A 459 -0.58 -7.21 -28.52
N ILE A 460 -0.34 -6.85 -27.26
CA ILE A 460 -0.50 -7.76 -26.12
C ILE A 460 -1.97 -8.20 -25.96
N ILE A 461 -2.94 -7.31 -26.16
CA ILE A 461 -4.37 -7.65 -26.07
C ILE A 461 -4.82 -8.57 -27.21
N GLU A 462 -4.33 -8.34 -28.43
CA GLU A 462 -4.65 -9.21 -29.58
C GLU A 462 -4.22 -10.65 -29.31
N GLU A 463 -3.11 -10.83 -28.60
CA GLU A 463 -2.59 -12.13 -28.17
C GLU A 463 -3.37 -12.72 -26.98
N ASN A 464 -3.89 -11.90 -26.07
CA ASN A 464 -4.66 -12.35 -24.91
C ASN A 464 -5.79 -11.38 -24.53
N LYS A 465 -6.99 -11.65 -25.07
CA LYS A 465 -8.18 -10.82 -24.85
C LYS A 465 -8.68 -10.80 -23.39
N ASN A 466 -8.28 -11.75 -22.55
CA ASN A 466 -8.71 -11.77 -21.13
C ASN A 466 -8.17 -10.57 -20.34
N ILE A 467 -7.13 -9.89 -20.85
CA ILE A 467 -6.60 -8.65 -20.28
C ILE A 467 -7.68 -7.56 -20.24
N LEU A 468 -8.53 -7.48 -21.26
CA LEU A 468 -9.64 -6.52 -21.29
C LEU A 468 -10.61 -6.76 -20.14
N MET A 469 -10.95 -8.02 -19.83
CA MET A 469 -11.86 -8.34 -18.72
C MET A 469 -11.32 -7.85 -17.37
N VAL A 470 -10.00 -7.97 -17.15
CA VAL A 470 -9.37 -7.51 -15.90
C VAL A 470 -9.39 -5.99 -15.80
N LEU A 471 -9.24 -5.29 -16.92
CA LEU A 471 -9.31 -3.83 -16.99
C LEU A 471 -10.75 -3.30 -16.90
N GLU A 472 -11.72 -4.00 -17.48
CA GLU A 472 -13.16 -3.65 -17.47
C GLU A 472 -13.81 -3.70 -16.09
N THR A 473 -13.15 -4.31 -15.09
CA THR A 473 -13.58 -4.17 -13.68
C THR A 473 -13.36 -2.77 -13.09
N ASP A 474 -12.76 -1.84 -13.85
CA ASP A 474 -12.65 -0.41 -13.53
C ASP A 474 -13.66 0.38 -14.37
N GLN A 475 -14.72 0.89 -13.73
CA GLN A 475 -15.80 1.65 -14.39
C GLN A 475 -15.28 2.80 -15.30
N ARG A 476 -14.10 3.36 -14.98
CA ARG A 476 -13.43 4.42 -15.73
C ARG A 476 -12.89 3.97 -17.10
N ILE A 477 -12.52 2.70 -17.24
CA ILE A 477 -12.01 2.14 -18.50
C ILE A 477 -13.16 1.94 -19.49
N ILE A 478 -14.34 1.55 -19.00
CA ILE A 478 -15.58 1.49 -19.79
C ILE A 478 -15.90 2.88 -20.37
N ASP A 479 -15.78 3.94 -19.57
CA ASP A 479 -16.02 5.32 -20.03
C ASP A 479 -14.99 5.81 -21.06
N ILE A 480 -13.72 5.41 -20.94
CA ILE A 480 -12.67 5.78 -21.89
C ILE A 480 -12.80 5.01 -23.21
N ILE A 481 -13.14 3.73 -23.15
CA ILE A 481 -13.44 2.89 -24.33
C ILE A 481 -14.65 3.47 -25.07
N ASN A 482 -15.73 3.76 -24.35
CA ASN A 482 -16.95 4.34 -24.93
C ASN A 482 -16.71 5.75 -25.51
N ARG A 483 -15.86 6.58 -24.89
CA ARG A 483 -15.52 7.92 -25.40
C ARG A 483 -14.62 7.88 -26.63
N ARG A 484 -13.62 6.98 -26.70
CA ARG A 484 -12.70 6.90 -27.85
C ARG A 484 -13.31 6.22 -29.07
N HIS A 485 -14.29 5.33 -28.89
CA HIS A 485 -15.01 4.69 -30.00
C HIS A 485 -16.06 5.60 -30.67
N SER A 486 -16.39 6.76 -30.11
CA SER A 486 -17.36 7.69 -30.72
C SER A 486 -16.82 8.54 -31.88
N ASN A 487 -15.49 8.56 -32.11
CA ASN A 487 -14.85 9.36 -33.17
C ASN A 487 -14.30 8.53 -34.34
N LEU A 488 -14.61 7.23 -34.42
CA LEU A 488 -14.24 6.37 -35.54
C LEU A 488 -15.48 5.56 -35.95
N ILE A 489 -16.24 6.15 -36.87
CA ILE A 489 -17.08 5.54 -37.93
C ILE A 489 -17.85 4.25 -37.58
N GLU A 490 -19.18 4.39 -37.63
CA GLU A 490 -20.21 3.39 -38.00
C GLU A 490 -19.85 1.91 -37.80
N LEU A 491 -20.29 1.36 -36.67
CA LEU A 491 -20.55 -0.07 -36.54
C LEU A 491 -21.99 -0.26 -36.05
N GLU A 492 -22.91 -0.30 -37.01
CA GLU A 492 -24.06 -1.20 -36.87
C GLU A 492 -23.50 -2.62 -36.61
N SER A 493 -24.08 -3.30 -35.61
CA SER A 493 -23.81 -4.70 -35.23
C SER A 493 -22.53 -5.00 -34.41
N ILE A 494 -22.47 -4.52 -33.17
CA ILE A 494 -21.84 -5.31 -32.09
C ILE A 494 -22.82 -5.42 -30.93
N SER A 495 -23.62 -6.49 -30.96
CA SER A 495 -24.15 -7.04 -29.73
C SER A 495 -22.97 -7.51 -28.88
N LEU A 496 -22.91 -7.03 -27.64
CA LEU A 496 -22.04 -7.60 -26.61
C LEU A 496 -22.15 -9.14 -26.68
N PRO A 497 -21.04 -9.90 -26.86
CA PRO A 497 -21.12 -11.33 -27.05
C PRO A 497 -21.78 -11.98 -25.84
N THR A 498 -22.89 -12.65 -26.09
CA THR A 498 -23.64 -13.54 -25.18
C THR A 498 -22.75 -14.59 -24.52
N THR A 499 -21.53 -14.77 -25.00
CA THR A 499 -20.45 -15.58 -24.42
C THR A 499 -19.99 -15.09 -23.04
N ILE A 500 -19.92 -13.77 -22.78
CA ILE A 500 -19.46 -13.23 -21.48
C ILE A 500 -20.53 -13.43 -20.40
N ILE A 501 -21.80 -13.18 -20.74
CA ILE A 501 -22.93 -13.49 -19.85
C ILE A 501 -23.00 -14.99 -19.61
N ASN A 502 -22.82 -15.84 -20.63
CA ASN A 502 -22.85 -17.30 -20.45
C ASN A 502 -21.65 -17.87 -19.69
N ILE A 503 -20.45 -17.29 -19.78
CA ILE A 503 -19.30 -17.76 -18.99
C ILE A 503 -19.48 -17.39 -17.51
N ILE A 504 -19.98 -16.18 -17.21
CA ILE A 504 -20.30 -15.76 -15.84
C ILE A 504 -21.50 -16.54 -15.30
N PHE A 505 -22.58 -16.73 -16.09
CA PHE A 505 -23.75 -17.49 -15.65
C PHE A 505 -23.47 -19.00 -15.50
N ASN A 506 -22.69 -19.61 -16.39
CA ASN A 506 -22.41 -21.06 -16.34
C ASN A 506 -21.41 -21.42 -15.23
N SER A 507 -20.55 -20.49 -14.81
CA SER A 507 -19.68 -20.67 -13.63
C SER A 507 -20.47 -20.69 -12.31
N TYR A 508 -21.63 -20.02 -12.24
CA TYR A 508 -22.45 -19.94 -11.01
C TYR A 508 -23.62 -20.94 -10.97
N LYS A 509 -24.02 -21.54 -12.10
CA LYS A 509 -25.19 -22.43 -12.18
C LYS A 509 -24.99 -23.85 -11.63
N ARG A 510 -23.74 -24.28 -11.38
CA ARG A 510 -23.48 -25.63 -10.84
C ARG A 510 -23.86 -25.78 -9.36
N ASN A 511 -23.70 -24.73 -8.54
CA ASN A 511 -24.02 -24.84 -7.11
C ASN A 511 -25.51 -24.62 -6.78
N ILE A 512 -26.27 -23.89 -7.62
CA ILE A 512 -27.68 -23.61 -7.34
C ILE A 512 -28.58 -24.84 -7.58
N LYS A 513 -28.27 -25.71 -8.56
CA LYS A 513 -29.07 -26.93 -8.80
C LYS A 513 -28.92 -27.96 -7.67
N GLU A 514 -27.75 -28.06 -7.06
CA GLU A 514 -27.48 -28.98 -5.96
C GLU A 514 -28.11 -28.48 -4.65
N ILE A 515 -28.10 -27.15 -4.43
CA ILE A 515 -28.79 -26.50 -3.31
C ILE A 515 -30.32 -26.60 -3.48
N ILE A 516 -30.87 -26.42 -4.68
CA ILE A 516 -32.32 -26.56 -4.95
C ILE A 516 -32.76 -28.04 -4.87
N SER A 517 -31.92 -29.00 -5.26
CA SER A 517 -32.21 -30.43 -5.14
C SER A 517 -32.22 -30.92 -3.68
N ASN A 518 -31.44 -30.28 -2.80
CA ASN A 518 -31.41 -30.58 -1.37
C ASN A 518 -32.48 -29.82 -0.56
N LEU A 519 -33.09 -28.77 -1.14
CA LEU A 519 -34.23 -28.06 -0.57
C LEU A 519 -35.59 -28.63 -1.02
N LEU A 520 -35.61 -29.49 -2.04
CA LEU A 520 -36.81 -30.16 -2.57
C LEU A 520 -36.90 -31.67 -2.22
N ARG A 521 -36.05 -32.15 -1.31
CA ARG A 521 -36.18 -33.42 -0.58
C ARG A 521 -36.38 -33.12 0.90
#